data_AF-A0A2V8DFU8-F1
#
_entry.id   AF-A0A2V8DFU8-F1
#
_cell.length_a   1.000
_cell.length_b   1.000
_cell.length_c   1.000
_cell.angle_alpha   90.00
_cell.angle_beta   90.00
_cell.angle_gamma   90.00
#
_symmetry.space_group_name_H-M   'P 1'
#
loop_
_entity.id
_entity.type
_entity.pdbx_description
1 polymer ?
#
loop_
_entity_poly.entity_id
_entity_poly.type
_entity_poly.pdbx_seq_one_letter_code
_entity_poly.pdbx_strand_id
1 'polypeptide(L)'
;AVFDVAVPGDQIVSVVERLPVGTGVLIQKPMGEDLAMARRILEACRARRLAAAMNFQLRFSPNVMAVHDLVEHGGLGDITDIEVRVVDRQPWEQWSFLERTPRLEVLYHSIHYLDAIRSLVGDPDAVYCRAVPHPQLSAFRDTRSTIILDYGVRIRCSLTLNHTHRYGAEQRASLLKVEGTTGAALLTLGVNLDYPAGPPDRLDVAAAGGGWRSVPLRGSWFTEAFEGPMSNLQRFVAGEDEALVSPLDDAIKTMALVEACYESSTRGGTPIPAV
;
A
#
# COMPACT_ATOMS: atom_id res chain seq x y z
N ALA A 1 23.71 -11.41 -9.80
CA ALA A 1 23.32 -10.08 -10.33
C ALA A 1 21.93 -9.74 -9.80
N VAL A 2 21.67 -8.45 -9.57
CA VAL A 2 20.38 -7.92 -9.10
C VAL A 2 19.88 -6.90 -10.12
N PHE A 3 18.60 -6.94 -10.45
CA PHE A 3 17.95 -6.03 -11.41
C PHE A 3 16.82 -5.26 -10.72
N ASP A 4 16.70 -3.97 -11.03
CA ASP A 4 15.55 -3.15 -10.67
C ASP A 4 14.69 -2.93 -11.91
N VAL A 5 13.44 -3.43 -11.88
CA VAL A 5 12.49 -3.39 -12.98
C VAL A 5 11.48 -2.28 -12.69
N ALA A 6 11.81 -1.08 -13.17
CA ALA A 6 11.03 0.15 -13.02
C ALA A 6 10.28 0.56 -14.31
N VAL A 7 9.71 -0.42 -15.02
CA VAL A 7 8.88 -0.19 -16.20
C VAL A 7 7.39 -0.16 -15.84
N PRO A 8 6.51 0.41 -16.68
CA PRO A 8 5.07 0.30 -16.51
C PRO A 8 4.58 -1.15 -16.38
N GLY A 9 3.46 -1.35 -15.68
CA GLY A 9 2.96 -2.67 -15.29
C GLY A 9 2.77 -3.64 -16.45
N ASP A 10 2.27 -3.14 -17.59
CA ASP A 10 2.05 -3.87 -18.84
C ASP A 10 3.35 -4.33 -19.52
N GLN A 11 4.48 -3.73 -19.19
CA GLN A 11 5.79 -4.06 -19.75
C GLN A 11 6.59 -5.08 -18.91
N ILE A 12 6.20 -5.32 -17.65
CA ILE A 12 6.96 -6.14 -16.68
C ILE A 12 7.24 -7.54 -17.22
N VAL A 13 6.22 -8.24 -17.75
CA VAL A 13 6.36 -9.62 -18.26
C VAL A 13 7.46 -9.70 -19.32
N SER A 14 7.42 -8.78 -20.29
CA SER A 14 8.40 -8.78 -21.39
C SER A 14 9.84 -8.60 -20.89
N VAL A 15 10.04 -7.82 -19.83
CA VAL A 15 11.36 -7.59 -19.23
C VAL A 15 11.81 -8.85 -18.48
N VAL A 16 10.97 -9.35 -17.58
CA VAL A 16 11.24 -10.53 -16.74
C VAL A 16 11.60 -11.77 -17.56
N GLU A 17 10.90 -12.01 -18.67
CA GLU A 17 11.16 -13.13 -19.59
C GLU A 17 12.56 -13.08 -20.24
N ARG A 18 13.23 -11.92 -20.24
CA ARG A 18 14.56 -11.71 -20.82
C ARG A 18 15.69 -11.67 -19.78
N LEU A 19 15.37 -11.61 -18.48
CA LEU A 19 16.38 -11.59 -17.42
C LEU A 19 17.10 -12.93 -17.27
N PRO A 20 18.39 -12.97 -16.87
CA PRO A 20 19.09 -14.23 -16.66
C PRO A 20 18.42 -15.10 -15.59
N VAL A 21 18.44 -16.41 -15.79
CA VAL A 21 17.81 -17.37 -14.86
C VAL A 21 18.48 -17.29 -13.48
N GLY A 22 17.70 -17.30 -12.40
CA GLY A 22 18.24 -17.33 -11.04
C GLY A 22 18.67 -15.98 -10.46
N THR A 23 18.42 -14.85 -11.14
CA THR A 23 18.85 -13.53 -10.65
C THR A 23 17.87 -12.93 -9.65
N GLY A 24 18.37 -12.04 -8.79
CA GLY A 24 17.53 -11.20 -7.93
C GLY A 24 16.85 -10.10 -8.72
N VAL A 25 15.56 -9.86 -8.47
CA VAL A 25 14.77 -8.85 -9.18
C VAL A 25 13.85 -8.09 -8.22
N LEU A 26 14.00 -6.77 -8.16
CA LEU A 26 13.03 -5.88 -7.53
C LEU A 26 12.10 -5.36 -8.63
N ILE A 27 10.79 -5.48 -8.45
CA ILE A 27 9.79 -5.03 -9.43
C ILE A 27 9.00 -3.87 -8.85
N GLN A 28 8.93 -2.75 -9.56
CA GLN A 28 8.13 -1.60 -9.14
C GLN A 28 6.63 -1.92 -9.21
N LYS A 29 5.86 -1.41 -8.25
CA LYS A 29 4.40 -1.53 -8.23
C LYS A 29 3.74 -0.68 -9.32
N PRO A 30 2.53 -1.07 -9.79
CA PRO A 30 1.78 -2.27 -9.44
C PRO A 30 2.34 -3.53 -10.14
N MET A 31 2.02 -4.72 -9.62
CA MET A 31 2.38 -6.01 -10.24
C MET A 31 1.47 -6.28 -11.45
N GLY A 32 1.58 -5.45 -12.48
CA GLY A 32 0.67 -5.45 -13.63
C GLY A 32 -0.56 -4.56 -13.43
N GLU A 33 -1.41 -4.47 -14.45
CA GLU A 33 -2.59 -3.60 -14.46
C GLU A 33 -3.85 -4.25 -13.86
N ASP A 34 -3.85 -5.57 -13.75
CA ASP A 34 -4.91 -6.38 -13.18
C ASP A 34 -4.38 -7.69 -12.58
N LEU A 35 -5.26 -8.45 -11.93
CA LEU A 35 -4.88 -9.73 -11.31
C LEU A 35 -4.43 -10.78 -12.34
N ALA A 36 -4.96 -10.75 -13.57
CA ALA A 36 -4.57 -11.70 -14.61
C ALA A 36 -3.13 -11.46 -15.07
N MET A 37 -2.75 -10.20 -15.26
CA MET A 37 -1.38 -9.79 -15.55
C MET A 37 -0.43 -10.07 -14.39
N ALA A 38 -0.87 -9.83 -13.14
CA ALA A 38 -0.11 -10.21 -11.95
C ALA A 38 0.22 -11.72 -11.93
N ARG A 39 -0.75 -12.58 -12.26
CA ARG A 39 -0.52 -14.03 -12.39
C ARG A 39 0.52 -14.35 -13.46
N ARG A 40 0.46 -13.71 -14.62
CA ARG A 40 1.45 -13.88 -15.70
C ARG A 40 2.85 -13.45 -15.27
N ILE A 41 2.98 -12.34 -14.55
CA ILE A 41 4.27 -11.88 -14.00
C ILE A 41 4.83 -12.92 -13.03
N LEU A 42 3.99 -13.43 -12.11
CA LEU A 42 4.38 -14.45 -11.15
C LEU A 42 4.87 -15.73 -11.86
N GLU A 43 4.12 -16.21 -12.84
CA GLU A 43 4.46 -17.38 -13.65
C GLU A 43 5.78 -17.20 -14.41
N ALA A 44 5.99 -16.03 -15.03
CA ALA A 44 7.23 -15.70 -15.74
C ALA A 44 8.44 -15.69 -14.79
N CYS A 45 8.30 -15.07 -13.61
CA CYS A 45 9.35 -15.07 -12.60
C CYS A 45 9.69 -16.48 -12.10
N ARG A 46 8.67 -17.32 -11.86
CA ARG A 46 8.85 -18.73 -11.45
C ARG A 46 9.54 -19.55 -12.53
N ALA A 47 9.12 -19.44 -13.78
CA ALA A 47 9.73 -20.13 -14.92
C ALA A 47 11.23 -19.78 -15.08
N ARG A 48 11.59 -18.53 -14.75
CA ARG A 48 12.97 -18.03 -14.78
C ARG A 48 13.72 -18.24 -13.46
N ARG A 49 13.09 -18.86 -12.44
CA ARG A 49 13.64 -19.09 -11.09
C ARG A 49 14.20 -17.83 -10.45
N LEU A 50 13.54 -16.69 -10.65
CA LEU A 50 14.01 -15.40 -10.12
C LEU A 50 13.75 -15.31 -8.62
N ALA A 51 14.71 -14.77 -7.87
CA ALA A 51 14.47 -14.29 -6.51
C ALA A 51 13.82 -12.90 -6.63
N ALA A 52 12.48 -12.87 -6.67
CA ALA A 52 11.74 -11.67 -7.02
C ALA A 52 10.92 -11.11 -5.85
N ALA A 53 11.01 -9.80 -5.64
CA ALA A 53 10.23 -9.04 -4.68
C ALA A 53 9.52 -7.87 -5.37
N MET A 54 8.33 -7.51 -4.86
CA MET A 54 7.69 -6.26 -5.24
C MET A 54 8.20 -5.12 -4.37
N ASN A 55 8.40 -3.95 -4.95
CA ASN A 55 8.75 -2.74 -4.23
C ASN A 55 7.53 -2.15 -3.50
N PHE A 56 7.14 -2.77 -2.40
CA PHE A 56 6.18 -2.23 -1.43
C PHE A 56 6.92 -1.44 -0.35
N GLN A 57 7.57 -0.35 -0.75
CA GLN A 57 8.42 0.42 0.16
C GLN A 57 7.67 0.96 1.39
N LEU A 58 6.34 1.09 1.39
CA LEU A 58 5.61 1.52 2.59
C LEU A 58 5.83 0.58 3.78
N ARG A 59 6.05 -0.73 3.57
CA ARG A 59 6.40 -1.67 4.65
C ARG A 59 7.71 -1.29 5.35
N PHE A 60 8.60 -0.60 4.62
CA PHE A 60 9.92 -0.18 5.05
C PHE A 60 9.98 1.29 5.45
N SER A 61 8.84 1.99 5.51
CA SER A 61 8.85 3.33 6.09
C SER A 61 9.14 3.23 7.59
N PRO A 62 9.91 4.17 8.17
CA PRO A 62 10.33 4.07 9.58
C PRO A 62 9.16 3.92 10.57
N ASN A 63 8.04 4.60 10.30
CA ASN A 63 6.84 4.52 11.14
C ASN A 63 6.11 3.17 11.00
N VAL A 64 6.03 2.59 9.80
CA VAL A 64 5.38 1.28 9.58
C VAL A 64 6.24 0.16 10.15
N MET A 65 7.56 0.21 9.96
CA MET A 65 8.49 -0.75 10.58
C MET A 65 8.40 -0.74 12.11
N ALA A 66 8.37 0.45 12.72
CA ALA A 66 8.22 0.57 14.17
C ALA A 66 6.86 0.04 14.67
N VAL A 67 5.80 0.17 13.87
CA VAL A 67 4.48 -0.37 14.21
C VAL A 67 4.42 -1.88 14.02
N HIS A 68 5.07 -2.41 12.99
CA HIS A 68 5.23 -3.86 12.83
C HIS A 68 5.96 -4.46 14.04
N ASP A 69 7.05 -3.84 14.48
CA ASP A 69 7.78 -4.26 15.69
C ASP A 69 6.89 -4.26 16.94
N LEU A 70 6.06 -3.22 17.12
CA LEU A 70 5.09 -3.16 18.22
C LEU A 70 4.02 -4.24 18.13
N VAL A 71 3.53 -4.58 16.94
CA VAL A 71 2.53 -5.64 16.75
C VAL A 71 3.17 -7.01 17.04
N GLU A 72 4.35 -7.28 16.48
CA GLU A 72 5.07 -8.54 16.61
C GLU A 72 5.43 -8.87 18.06
N HIS A 73 5.81 -7.86 18.84
CA HIS A 73 6.15 -8.01 20.26
C HIS A 73 4.97 -7.80 21.21
N GLY A 74 3.73 -7.72 20.70
CA GLY A 74 2.51 -7.62 21.50
C GLY A 74 2.31 -6.27 22.20
N GLY A 75 3.04 -5.22 21.79
CA GLY A 75 2.96 -3.87 22.35
C GLY A 75 1.60 -3.19 22.18
N LEU A 76 0.81 -3.60 21.18
CA LEU A 76 -0.56 -3.12 20.96
C LEU A 76 -1.64 -4.11 21.46
N GLY A 77 -1.27 -5.34 21.81
CA GLY A 77 -2.20 -6.42 22.13
C GLY A 77 -2.94 -6.92 20.89
N ASP A 78 -4.18 -7.38 21.07
CA ASP A 78 -5.02 -7.78 19.95
C ASP A 78 -5.49 -6.53 19.19
N ILE A 79 -5.22 -6.45 17.90
CA ILE A 79 -5.66 -5.32 17.08
C ILE A 79 -7.19 -5.36 16.93
N THR A 80 -7.83 -4.22 17.13
CA THR A 80 -9.29 -4.08 17.09
C THR A 80 -9.75 -3.05 16.07
N ASP A 81 -8.92 -2.05 15.77
CA ASP A 81 -9.28 -0.93 14.90
C ASP A 81 -8.11 -0.52 14.00
N ILE A 82 -8.40 -0.31 12.72
CA ILE A 82 -7.48 0.28 11.76
C ILE A 82 -8.21 1.36 10.96
N GLU A 83 -7.66 2.56 10.95
CA GLU A 83 -8.17 3.69 10.17
C GLU A 83 -7.08 4.25 9.27
N VAL A 84 -7.38 4.41 7.98
CA VAL A 84 -6.57 5.21 7.07
C VAL A 84 -7.39 6.42 6.63
N ARG A 85 -6.82 7.61 6.79
CA ARG A 85 -7.42 8.84 6.26
C ARG A 85 -6.38 9.61 5.48
N VAL A 86 -6.66 9.74 4.19
CA VAL A 86 -5.85 10.53 3.27
C VAL A 86 -6.73 11.60 2.63
N VAL A 87 -6.32 12.85 2.79
CA VAL A 87 -6.91 14.03 2.17
C VAL A 87 -5.73 14.85 1.67
N ASP A 88 -5.46 14.77 0.38
CA ASP A 88 -4.31 15.42 -0.23
C ASP A 88 -4.64 16.03 -1.60
N ARG A 89 -3.66 16.74 -2.15
CA ARG A 89 -3.66 17.21 -3.53
C ARG A 89 -2.70 16.36 -4.36
N GLN A 90 -3.08 15.14 -4.69
CA GLN A 90 -2.29 14.35 -5.63
C GLN A 90 -2.26 15.06 -7.01
N PRO A 91 -1.08 15.38 -7.56
CA PRO A 91 -0.97 16.12 -8.82
C PRO A 91 -1.15 15.20 -10.03
N TRP A 92 -2.32 14.55 -10.15
CA TRP A 92 -2.64 13.54 -11.18
C TRP A 92 -2.22 13.94 -12.60
N GLU A 93 -2.27 15.24 -12.90
CA GLU A 93 -1.82 15.86 -14.15
C GLU A 93 -0.34 15.57 -14.53
N GLN A 94 0.52 15.23 -13.58
CA GLN A 94 1.92 14.89 -13.82
C GLN A 94 2.10 13.47 -14.40
N TRP A 95 1.07 12.63 -14.31
CA TRP A 95 1.07 11.25 -14.78
C TRP A 95 0.13 11.08 -15.97
N SER A 96 0.40 11.80 -17.07
CA SER A 96 -0.46 11.80 -18.26
C SER A 96 -0.67 10.42 -18.90
N PHE A 97 0.25 9.47 -18.70
CA PHE A 97 0.07 8.08 -19.14
C PHE A 97 -1.03 7.32 -18.38
N LEU A 98 -1.49 7.86 -17.24
CA LEU A 98 -2.61 7.34 -16.47
C LEU A 98 -3.96 7.94 -16.88
N GLU A 99 -3.97 8.92 -17.80
CA GLU A 99 -5.23 9.40 -18.36
C GLU A 99 -5.93 8.27 -19.12
N ARG A 100 -7.24 8.14 -18.92
CA ARG A 100 -8.10 7.14 -19.56
C ARG A 100 -7.77 5.68 -19.23
N THR A 101 -6.86 5.41 -18.30
CA THR A 101 -6.70 4.05 -17.79
C THR A 101 -8.00 3.60 -17.13
N PRO A 102 -8.38 2.32 -17.24
CA PRO A 102 -9.63 1.82 -16.66
C PRO A 102 -9.61 1.76 -15.12
N ARG A 103 -8.43 1.96 -14.52
CA ARG A 103 -8.13 1.80 -13.10
C ARG A 103 -7.09 2.84 -12.72
N LEU A 104 -7.31 3.57 -11.61
CA LEU A 104 -6.39 4.60 -11.17
C LEU A 104 -6.13 4.56 -9.66
N GLU A 105 -7.04 5.10 -8.86
CA GLU A 105 -6.77 5.48 -7.47
C GLU A 105 -6.40 4.26 -6.62
N VAL A 106 -7.21 3.20 -6.68
CA VAL A 106 -6.97 1.99 -5.88
C VAL A 106 -5.67 1.30 -6.32
N LEU A 107 -5.42 1.22 -7.62
CA LEU A 107 -4.31 0.46 -8.19
C LEU A 107 -2.96 1.17 -8.02
N TYR A 108 -2.92 2.49 -8.23
CA TYR A 108 -1.68 3.25 -8.25
C TYR A 108 -1.39 3.95 -6.93
N HIS A 109 -2.39 4.22 -6.10
CA HIS A 109 -2.22 4.95 -4.83
C HIS A 109 -2.55 4.07 -3.62
N SER A 110 -3.82 3.68 -3.46
CA SER A 110 -4.26 2.99 -2.25
C SER A 110 -3.69 1.58 -2.07
N ILE A 111 -3.15 0.98 -3.14
CA ILE A 111 -2.39 -0.28 -3.08
C ILE A 111 -1.34 -0.28 -1.95
N HIS A 112 -0.71 0.86 -1.67
CA HIS A 112 0.27 0.98 -0.59
C HIS A 112 -0.34 0.72 0.79
N TYR A 113 -1.50 1.33 1.08
CA TYR A 113 -2.16 1.16 2.37
C TYR A 113 -2.78 -0.22 2.51
N LEU A 114 -3.38 -0.74 1.43
CA LEU A 114 -3.91 -2.10 1.39
C LEU A 114 -2.80 -3.12 1.70
N ASP A 115 -1.64 -2.94 1.08
CA ASP A 115 -0.47 -3.78 1.29
C ASP A 115 0.10 -3.66 2.72
N ALA A 116 0.27 -2.44 3.22
CA ALA A 116 0.78 -2.19 4.57
C ALA A 116 -0.13 -2.79 5.64
N ILE A 117 -1.46 -2.64 5.51
CA ILE A 117 -2.41 -3.26 6.43
C ILE A 117 -2.31 -4.78 6.36
N ARG A 118 -2.26 -5.36 5.16
CA ARG A 118 -2.08 -6.81 5.00
C ARG A 118 -0.81 -7.31 5.68
N SER A 119 0.28 -6.55 5.57
CA SER A 119 1.55 -6.91 6.22
C SER A 119 1.49 -6.85 7.74
N LEU A 120 0.60 -6.01 8.32
CA LEU A 120 0.44 -5.87 9.76
C LEU A 120 -0.51 -6.92 10.38
N VAL A 121 -1.63 -7.22 9.71
CA VAL A 121 -2.72 -8.03 10.32
C VAL A 121 -3.20 -9.20 9.46
N GLY A 122 -2.51 -9.49 8.36
CA GLY A 122 -2.85 -10.59 7.44
C GLY A 122 -3.91 -10.23 6.40
N ASP A 123 -4.45 -11.25 5.74
CA ASP A 123 -5.39 -11.08 4.63
C ASP A 123 -6.83 -10.85 5.15
N PRO A 124 -7.59 -9.86 4.59
CA PRO A 124 -9.01 -9.74 4.88
C PRO A 124 -9.82 -10.80 4.12
N ASP A 125 -10.99 -11.16 4.66
CA ASP A 125 -11.90 -12.15 4.07
C ASP A 125 -12.73 -11.55 2.91
N ALA A 126 -13.07 -10.26 3.00
CA ALA A 126 -13.82 -9.53 1.97
C ALA A 126 -13.51 -8.02 1.97
N VAL A 127 -14.10 -7.29 1.02
CA VAL A 127 -13.95 -5.83 0.92
C VAL A 127 -15.23 -5.15 0.44
N TYR A 128 -15.57 -4.04 1.08
CA TYR A 128 -16.54 -3.08 0.58
C TYR A 128 -15.78 -1.87 0.05
N CYS A 129 -15.93 -1.55 -1.23
CA CYS A 129 -15.19 -0.46 -1.85
C CYS A 129 -16.13 0.40 -2.67
N ARG A 130 -15.89 1.71 -2.66
CA ARG A 130 -16.51 2.65 -3.59
C ARG A 130 -15.45 3.64 -4.07
N ALA A 131 -14.98 3.45 -5.30
CA ALA A 131 -14.11 4.41 -5.99
C ALA A 131 -14.97 5.34 -6.86
N VAL A 132 -14.69 6.64 -6.84
CA VAL A 132 -15.51 7.65 -7.54
C VAL A 132 -14.67 8.68 -8.31
N PRO A 133 -15.13 9.09 -9.52
CA PRO A 133 -14.48 10.15 -10.30
C PRO A 133 -14.67 11.51 -9.65
N HIS A 134 -13.76 12.44 -9.90
CA HIS A 134 -13.95 13.85 -9.57
C HIS A 134 -14.38 14.63 -10.83
N PRO A 135 -15.47 15.43 -10.79
CA PRO A 135 -16.02 16.07 -12.01
C PRO A 135 -15.04 16.97 -12.77
N GLN A 136 -14.10 17.63 -12.07
CA GLN A 136 -13.07 18.47 -12.68
C GLN A 136 -11.82 17.70 -13.17
N LEU A 137 -11.76 16.39 -12.92
CA LEU A 137 -10.66 15.49 -13.30
C LEU A 137 -11.19 14.40 -14.24
N SER A 138 -11.97 14.80 -15.24
CA SER A 138 -12.73 13.89 -16.12
C SER A 138 -11.87 12.99 -17.02
N ALA A 139 -10.58 13.29 -17.17
CA ALA A 139 -9.62 12.43 -17.86
C ALA A 139 -9.30 11.15 -17.06
N PHE A 140 -9.60 11.13 -15.77
CA PHE A 140 -9.27 10.04 -14.86
C PHE A 140 -10.53 9.28 -14.44
N ARG A 141 -10.41 7.94 -14.34
CA ARG A 141 -11.55 7.05 -14.05
C ARG A 141 -12.14 7.26 -12.65
N ASP A 142 -11.25 7.35 -11.67
CA ASP A 142 -11.54 7.57 -10.25
C ASP A 142 -10.34 8.27 -9.61
N THR A 143 -10.58 9.04 -8.55
CA THR A 143 -9.52 9.77 -7.84
C THR A 143 -9.73 9.82 -6.33
N ARG A 144 -10.79 9.15 -5.86
CA ARG A 144 -11.22 9.13 -4.47
C ARG A 144 -11.86 7.78 -4.19
N SER A 145 -11.67 7.25 -2.99
CA SER A 145 -12.31 6.00 -2.58
C SER A 145 -12.67 5.96 -1.11
N THR A 146 -13.59 5.06 -0.80
CA THR A 146 -13.90 4.62 0.56
C THR A 146 -13.86 3.10 0.56
N ILE A 147 -13.10 2.51 1.48
CA ILE A 147 -12.82 1.08 1.52
C ILE A 147 -13.03 0.59 2.95
N ILE A 148 -13.69 -0.57 3.11
CA ILE A 148 -13.77 -1.32 4.36
C ILE A 148 -13.19 -2.70 4.09
N LEU A 149 -12.13 -3.07 4.82
CA LEU A 149 -11.57 -4.42 4.78
C LEU A 149 -12.26 -5.26 5.84
N ASP A 150 -12.88 -6.35 5.41
CA ASP A 150 -13.66 -7.22 6.28
C ASP A 150 -12.75 -8.30 6.89
N TYR A 151 -12.37 -8.11 8.16
CA TYR A 151 -11.67 -9.11 8.97
C TYR A 151 -12.64 -9.88 9.89
N GLY A 152 -13.92 -9.91 9.53
CA GLY A 152 -15.01 -10.41 10.34
C GLY A 152 -15.21 -9.55 11.60
N VAL A 153 -15.50 -10.22 12.72
CA VAL A 153 -15.77 -9.54 14.01
C VAL A 153 -14.50 -9.09 14.75
N ARG A 154 -13.31 -9.34 14.19
CA ARG A 154 -12.03 -9.15 14.89
C ARG A 154 -11.53 -7.71 14.83
N ILE A 155 -11.50 -7.13 13.62
CA ILE A 155 -10.91 -5.82 13.37
C ILE A 155 -11.88 -4.98 12.55
N ARG A 156 -12.23 -3.79 13.03
CA ARG A 156 -12.85 -2.76 12.19
C ARG A 156 -11.75 -2.09 11.38
N CYS A 157 -11.76 -2.25 10.06
CA CYS A 157 -10.77 -1.62 9.19
C CYS A 157 -11.45 -0.74 8.13
N SER A 158 -11.14 0.57 8.14
CA SER A 158 -11.73 1.54 7.23
C SER A 158 -10.69 2.50 6.65
N LEU A 159 -10.82 2.80 5.36
CA LEU A 159 -9.97 3.72 4.64
C LEU A 159 -10.83 4.76 3.92
N THR A 160 -10.52 6.05 4.12
CA THR A 160 -11.15 7.19 3.42
C THR A 160 -10.10 8.01 2.69
N LEU A 161 -10.21 8.07 1.36
CA LEU A 161 -9.18 8.54 0.47
C LEU A 161 -9.74 9.64 -0.42
N ASN A 162 -9.24 10.86 -0.26
CA ASN A 162 -9.56 12.00 -1.10
C ASN A 162 -8.29 12.63 -1.66
N HIS A 163 -7.93 12.26 -2.89
CA HIS A 163 -6.75 12.77 -3.58
C HIS A 163 -7.01 14.00 -4.43
N THR A 164 -8.03 14.79 -4.07
CA THR A 164 -8.50 15.93 -4.88
C THR A 164 -8.66 17.21 -4.08
N HIS A 165 -8.14 17.25 -2.86
CA HIS A 165 -8.23 18.41 -1.98
C HIS A 165 -7.45 19.59 -2.56
N ARG A 166 -8.11 20.74 -2.76
CA ARG A 166 -7.50 21.96 -3.33
C ARG A 166 -7.54 23.16 -2.38
N TYR A 167 -8.02 22.99 -1.15
CA TYR A 167 -8.31 24.09 -0.23
C TYR A 167 -7.29 24.14 0.92
N GLY A 168 -6.12 24.73 0.64
CA GLY A 168 -5.07 24.91 1.65
C GLY A 168 -4.42 23.61 2.14
N ALA A 169 -3.30 23.75 2.85
CA ALA A 169 -2.58 22.61 3.43
C ALA A 169 -3.12 22.23 4.82
N GLU A 170 -3.85 23.14 5.48
CA GLU A 170 -4.28 23.05 6.88
C GLU A 170 -5.30 21.92 7.12
N GLN A 171 -6.04 21.53 6.07
CA GLN A 171 -7.05 20.46 6.10
C GLN A 171 -6.60 19.22 5.33
N ARG A 172 -5.32 19.13 4.99
CA ARG A 172 -4.74 17.88 4.48
C ARG A 172 -4.60 16.88 5.63
N ALA A 173 -4.77 15.62 5.32
CA ALA A 173 -4.61 14.52 6.26
C ALA A 173 -3.88 13.37 5.55
N SER A 174 -3.04 12.67 6.29
CA SER A 174 -2.33 11.51 5.78
C SER A 174 -1.92 10.67 6.97
N LEU A 175 -2.87 9.86 7.43
CA LEU A 175 -2.70 9.08 8.65
C LEU A 175 -3.10 7.62 8.46
N LEU A 176 -2.40 6.77 9.19
CA LEU A 176 -2.78 5.39 9.47
C LEU A 176 -2.82 5.27 10.99
N LYS A 177 -3.94 4.83 11.54
CA LYS A 177 -4.11 4.60 12.97
C LYS A 177 -4.37 3.12 13.19
N VAL A 178 -3.69 2.54 14.18
CA VAL A 178 -3.88 1.16 14.64
C VAL A 178 -4.17 1.21 16.13
N GLU A 179 -5.30 0.64 16.55
CA GLU A 179 -5.63 0.48 17.96
C GLU A 179 -5.81 -1.01 18.27
N GLY A 180 -5.27 -1.43 19.39
CA GLY A 180 -5.48 -2.74 19.96
C GLY A 180 -5.83 -2.66 21.44
N THR A 181 -5.98 -3.82 22.06
CA THR A 181 -6.48 -3.95 23.43
C THR A 181 -5.57 -3.32 24.49
N THR A 182 -4.28 -3.19 24.23
CA THR A 182 -3.30 -2.67 25.21
C THR A 182 -2.51 -1.46 24.73
N GLY A 183 -2.74 -0.98 23.50
CA GLY A 183 -2.06 0.18 22.97
C GLY A 183 -2.61 0.68 21.65
N ALA A 184 -2.11 1.83 21.23
CA ALA A 184 -2.45 2.45 19.96
C ALA A 184 -1.23 3.10 19.32
N ALA A 185 -1.25 3.20 18.00
CA ALA A 185 -0.25 3.89 17.19
C ALA A 185 -0.95 4.77 16.15
N LEU A 186 -0.43 5.99 15.97
CA LEU A 186 -0.86 6.94 14.96
C LEU A 186 0.36 7.31 14.12
N LEU A 187 0.32 6.91 12.85
CA LEU A 187 1.34 7.21 11.87
C LEU A 187 0.87 8.43 11.05
N THR A 188 1.79 9.35 10.79
CA THR A 188 1.61 10.37 9.74
C THR A 188 2.53 10.01 8.59
N LEU A 189 1.96 9.85 7.38
CA LEU A 189 2.72 9.61 6.15
C LEU A 189 2.96 10.96 5.49
N GLY A 190 4.13 11.55 5.77
CA GLY A 190 4.40 12.96 5.51
C GLY A 190 4.42 13.33 4.03
N VAL A 191 4.90 12.43 3.16
CA VAL A 191 4.99 12.69 1.71
C VAL A 191 3.64 13.07 1.07
N ASN A 192 2.51 12.48 1.49
CA ASN A 192 1.20 12.85 0.92
C ASN A 192 0.75 14.25 1.33
N LEU A 193 1.23 14.75 2.49
CA LEU A 193 0.83 16.08 2.96
C LEU A 193 1.36 17.19 2.06
N ASP A 194 2.46 16.96 1.34
CA ASP A 194 2.94 17.89 0.31
C ASP A 194 3.81 17.20 -0.76
N TYR A 195 3.20 16.33 -1.56
CA TYR A 195 3.94 15.50 -2.52
C TYR A 195 4.72 16.36 -3.55
N PRO A 196 6.00 16.03 -3.85
CA PRO A 196 6.84 14.98 -3.25
C PRO A 196 7.68 15.47 -2.05
N ALA A 197 7.59 16.75 -1.68
CA ALA A 197 8.42 17.41 -0.67
C ALA A 197 7.76 17.45 0.73
N GLY A 198 6.94 16.44 1.04
CA GLY A 198 6.21 16.38 2.30
C GLY A 198 7.14 16.39 3.52
N PRO A 199 6.63 16.79 4.70
CA PRO A 199 7.39 16.73 5.93
C PRO A 199 7.84 15.30 6.26
N PRO A 200 8.76 15.11 7.22
CA PRO A 200 9.11 13.79 7.72
C PRO A 200 7.89 13.02 8.23
N ASP A 201 7.99 11.69 8.15
CA ASP A 201 7.01 10.81 8.77
C ASP A 201 7.02 10.98 10.30
N ARG A 202 5.86 10.75 10.91
CA ARG A 202 5.72 10.75 12.37
C ARG A 202 5.09 9.47 12.85
N LEU A 203 5.41 9.12 14.09
CA LEU A 203 4.76 8.06 14.84
C LEU A 203 4.51 8.58 16.26
N ASP A 204 3.24 8.54 16.67
CA ASP A 204 2.81 8.74 18.04
C ASP A 204 2.24 7.41 18.55
N VAL A 205 2.56 7.02 19.78
CA VAL A 205 2.09 5.75 20.40
C VAL A 205 1.52 6.00 21.78
N ALA A 206 0.57 5.16 22.21
CA ALA A 206 0.01 5.17 23.55
C ALA A 206 -0.14 3.74 24.07
N ALA A 207 0.15 3.52 25.35
CA ALA A 207 -0.23 2.29 26.05
C ALA A 207 -1.60 2.47 26.71
N ALA A 208 -2.30 1.37 27.02
CA ALA A 208 -3.59 1.42 27.70
C ALA A 208 -3.52 2.23 29.00
N GLY A 209 -4.40 3.22 29.14
CA GLY A 209 -4.44 4.14 30.29
C GLY A 209 -3.33 5.20 30.33
N GLY A 210 -2.42 5.18 29.35
CA GLY A 210 -1.35 6.18 29.19
C GLY A 210 -1.70 7.30 28.21
N GLY A 211 -0.86 8.34 28.20
CA GLY A 211 -0.92 9.40 27.20
C GLY A 211 -0.16 9.06 25.91
N TRP A 212 -0.45 9.79 24.84
CA TRP A 212 0.30 9.72 23.59
C TRP A 212 1.73 10.26 23.75
N ARG A 213 2.69 9.57 23.16
CA ARG A 213 4.10 9.99 23.08
C ARG A 213 4.64 9.82 21.67
N SER A 214 5.43 10.77 21.20
CA SER A 214 6.10 10.68 19.91
C SER A 214 7.29 9.72 19.99
N VAL A 215 7.44 8.89 18.96
CA VAL A 215 8.61 8.03 18.74
C VAL A 215 9.54 8.74 17.76
N PRO A 216 10.81 9.02 18.12
CA PRO A 216 11.77 9.59 17.19
C PRO A 216 12.02 8.63 16.01
N LEU A 217 11.89 9.14 14.79
CA LEU A 217 12.12 8.38 13.56
C LEU A 217 13.26 9.01 12.76
N ARG A 218 13.92 8.19 11.95
CA ARG A 218 14.88 8.65 10.93
C ARG A 218 14.37 8.28 9.56
N GLY A 219 14.16 9.28 8.71
CA GLY A 219 13.75 9.10 7.32
C GLY A 219 12.24 9.22 7.10
N SER A 220 11.80 8.81 5.92
CA SER A 220 10.42 8.92 5.44
C SER A 220 10.05 7.74 4.54
N TRP A 221 8.75 7.58 4.29
CA TRP A 221 8.21 6.63 3.33
C TRP A 221 8.71 6.83 1.89
N PHE A 222 9.22 8.01 1.54
CA PHE A 222 9.73 8.20 0.19
C PHE A 222 11.19 7.77 0.10
N THR A 223 12.14 8.69 0.10
CA THR A 223 13.56 8.41 -0.20
C THR A 223 14.16 7.26 0.60
N GLU A 224 13.99 7.26 1.92
CA GLU A 224 14.64 6.28 2.79
C GLU A 224 13.99 4.89 2.73
N ALA A 225 12.67 4.82 2.52
CA ALA A 225 12.00 3.52 2.46
C ALA A 225 12.34 2.72 1.19
N PHE A 226 12.81 3.37 0.11
CA PHE A 226 13.32 2.66 -1.08
C PHE A 226 14.59 1.85 -0.80
N GLU A 227 15.35 2.20 0.25
CA GLU A 227 16.55 1.44 0.64
C GLU A 227 16.20 0.01 1.09
N GLY A 228 15.08 -0.14 1.79
CA GLY A 228 14.67 -1.38 2.43
C GLY A 228 14.45 -2.55 1.47
N PRO A 229 13.54 -2.45 0.48
CA PRO A 229 13.26 -3.52 -0.47
C PRO A 229 14.49 -3.96 -1.26
N MET A 230 15.32 -3.01 -1.71
CA MET A 230 16.55 -3.33 -2.43
C MET A 230 17.59 -3.99 -1.51
N SER A 231 17.76 -3.48 -0.29
CA SER A 231 18.68 -4.05 0.71
C SER A 231 18.28 -5.48 1.06
N ASN A 232 17.01 -5.74 1.41
CA ASN A 232 16.52 -7.08 1.72
C ASN A 232 16.68 -8.05 0.53
N LEU A 233 16.42 -7.61 -0.71
CA LEU A 233 16.66 -8.43 -1.89
C LEU A 233 18.16 -8.80 -2.06
N GLN A 234 19.05 -7.82 -1.91
CA GLN A 234 20.50 -8.04 -2.05
C GLN A 234 21.01 -9.01 -0.97
N ARG A 235 20.58 -8.80 0.28
CA ARG A 235 20.91 -9.66 1.43
C ARG A 235 20.37 -11.08 1.25
N PHE A 236 19.13 -11.23 0.82
CA PHE A 236 18.54 -12.54 0.53
C PHE A 236 19.32 -13.30 -0.57
N VAL A 237 19.65 -12.61 -1.67
CA VAL A 237 20.44 -13.21 -2.77
C VAL A 237 21.87 -13.56 -2.32
N ALA A 238 22.43 -12.82 -1.38
CA ALA A 238 23.73 -13.11 -0.76
C ALA A 238 23.67 -14.22 0.31
N GLY A 239 22.47 -14.68 0.70
CA GLY A 239 22.27 -15.65 1.77
C GLY A 239 22.41 -15.06 3.18
N GLU A 240 22.31 -13.74 3.33
CA GLU A 240 22.39 -13.02 4.60
C GLU A 240 21.03 -12.83 5.28
N ASP A 241 19.95 -12.81 4.50
CA ASP A 241 18.57 -12.85 5.00
C ASP A 241 17.93 -14.17 4.58
N GLU A 242 17.14 -14.78 5.47
CA GLU A 242 16.47 -16.07 5.21
C GLU A 242 15.24 -15.94 4.31
N ALA A 243 14.65 -14.74 4.23
CA ALA A 243 13.42 -14.49 3.49
C ALA A 243 13.37 -13.07 2.88
N LEU A 244 12.61 -12.97 1.80
CA LEU A 244 12.16 -11.68 1.27
C LEU A 244 10.97 -11.18 2.09
N VAL A 245 10.90 -9.87 2.34
CA VAL A 245 9.78 -9.22 3.06
C VAL A 245 8.54 -9.06 2.18
N SER A 246 8.74 -8.86 0.86
CA SER A 246 7.66 -8.67 -0.12
C SER A 246 7.80 -9.60 -1.34
N PRO A 247 7.90 -10.93 -1.13
CA PRO A 247 8.03 -11.89 -2.23
C PRO A 247 6.80 -11.85 -3.13
N LEU A 248 6.95 -12.23 -4.40
CA LEU A 248 5.82 -12.20 -5.35
C LEU A 248 4.61 -13.04 -4.93
N ASP A 249 4.83 -14.13 -4.19
CA ASP A 249 3.76 -15.00 -3.67
C ASP A 249 2.89 -14.32 -2.60
N ASP A 250 3.44 -13.34 -1.89
CA ASP A 250 2.66 -12.46 -1.02
C ASP A 250 2.10 -11.26 -1.80
N ALA A 251 2.91 -10.66 -2.67
CA ALA A 251 2.51 -9.47 -3.41
C ALA A 251 1.28 -9.65 -4.30
N ILE A 252 1.13 -10.83 -4.90
CA ILE A 252 -0.03 -11.16 -5.74
C ILE A 252 -1.35 -11.12 -4.96
N LYS A 253 -1.31 -11.34 -3.64
CA LYS A 253 -2.50 -11.23 -2.77
C LYS A 253 -2.93 -9.77 -2.60
N THR A 254 -2.00 -8.82 -2.59
CA THR A 254 -2.33 -7.38 -2.67
C THR A 254 -3.05 -7.07 -3.99
N MET A 255 -2.59 -7.64 -5.11
CA MET A 255 -3.29 -7.49 -6.40
C MET A 255 -4.68 -8.13 -6.38
N ALA A 256 -4.85 -9.27 -5.70
CA ALA A 256 -6.16 -9.89 -5.52
C ALA A 256 -7.11 -9.01 -4.70
N LEU A 257 -6.61 -8.35 -3.66
CA LEU A 257 -7.38 -7.39 -2.87
C LEU A 257 -7.75 -6.14 -3.70
N VAL A 258 -6.80 -5.61 -4.50
CA VAL A 258 -7.08 -4.51 -5.43
C VAL A 258 -8.17 -4.90 -6.44
N GLU A 259 -8.12 -6.11 -6.99
CA GLU A 259 -9.15 -6.63 -7.90
C GLU A 259 -10.52 -6.67 -7.19
N ALA A 260 -10.56 -7.21 -5.97
CA ALA A 260 -11.79 -7.27 -5.17
C ALA A 260 -12.35 -5.87 -4.85
N CYS A 261 -11.49 -4.87 -4.63
CA CYS A 261 -11.92 -3.48 -4.47
C CYS A 261 -12.63 -2.95 -5.73
N TYR A 262 -12.09 -3.19 -6.92
CA TYR A 262 -12.74 -2.76 -8.16
C TYR A 262 -14.04 -3.51 -8.40
N GLU A 263 -14.06 -4.83 -8.22
CA GLU A 263 -15.30 -5.61 -8.32
C GLU A 263 -16.37 -5.08 -7.35
N SER A 264 -16.03 -4.87 -6.08
CA SER A 264 -16.92 -4.35 -5.04
C SER A 264 -17.48 -2.96 -5.41
N SER A 265 -16.65 -2.06 -5.93
CA SER A 265 -17.06 -0.73 -6.40
C SER A 265 -18.09 -0.78 -7.54
N THR A 266 -18.00 -1.78 -8.42
CA THR A 266 -18.94 -1.97 -9.54
C THR A 266 -20.26 -2.63 -9.15
N ARG A 267 -20.27 -3.52 -8.15
CA ARG A 267 -21.49 -4.21 -7.69
C ARG A 267 -22.52 -3.26 -7.07
N GLY A 268 -22.05 -2.12 -6.55
CA GLY A 268 -22.91 -1.11 -5.92
C GLY A 268 -23.28 -1.45 -4.48
N GLY A 269 -24.01 -0.55 -3.83
CA GLY A 269 -24.45 -0.70 -2.44
C GLY A 269 -25.86 -1.29 -2.32
N THR A 270 -26.24 -1.65 -1.10
CA THR A 270 -27.60 -2.08 -0.77
C THR A 270 -28.60 -0.92 -0.99
N PRO A 271 -29.66 -1.11 -1.80
CA PRO A 271 -30.67 -0.08 -2.00
C PRO A 271 -31.40 0.26 -0.69
N ILE A 272 -31.74 1.53 -0.51
CA ILE A 272 -32.59 1.97 0.59
C ILE A 272 -34.04 1.54 0.26
N PRO A 273 -34.75 0.82 1.16
CA PRO A 273 -36.15 0.49 0.95
C PRO A 273 -36.99 1.75 0.73
N ALA A 274 -37.91 1.71 -0.24
CA ALA A 274 -38.89 2.78 -0.41
C ALA A 274 -39.82 2.84 0.82
N VAL A 275 -40.09 4.05 1.30
CA VAL A 275 -41.05 4.35 2.37
C VAL A 275 -42.25 5.10 1.82
#